data_AF-A0A9P7RYV3-F1
#
_entry.id   AF-A0A9P7RYV3-F1
#
_cell.length_a   1.000
_cell.length_b   1.000
_cell.length_c   1.000
_cell.angle_alpha   90.00
_cell.angle_beta   90.00
_cell.angle_gamma   90.00
#
_symmetry.space_group_name_H-M   'P 1'
#
loop_
_entity.id
_entity.type
_entity.pdbx_description
1 polymer ?
#
loop_
_entity_poly.entity_id
_entity_poly.type
_entity_poly.pdbx_seq_one_letter_code
_entity_poly.pdbx_strand_id
1 'polypeptide(L)'
;MSNLSILRTYATKAASEFPNSILFAHTERTLTIYDAYPKAIFHFLILPRIRTESDLTLNELNSLKTLLACDQTRAKEVITSLKDVADTVKKDIESEMMKRYGFKWPIWTGFHASPSMQHLHLHVVSGDLCSTKLKNKKHYNSFHPKLGFFLHLDDVLSWFDSEPSYFTQMAKLDEKTYEKLLKEDLSCLHCGKSMKNIPTLKEHLQQEWESDVARHRAQQDRKRRLGETRSSEESDNHQDKKQKS
;
A
#
# COMPACT_ATOMS: atom_id res chain seq x y z
N MET A 1 10.43 23.42 -12.33
CA MET A 1 9.12 22.85 -11.97
C MET A 1 9.08 22.70 -10.46
N SER A 2 7.98 23.05 -9.78
CA SER A 2 7.89 22.76 -8.35
C SER A 2 7.92 21.23 -8.17
N ASN A 3 8.58 20.74 -7.12
CA ASN A 3 8.61 19.29 -6.83
C ASN A 3 7.20 18.72 -6.59
N LEU A 4 6.20 19.57 -6.36
CA LEU A 4 4.82 19.16 -6.07
C LEU A 4 4.11 18.55 -7.29
N SER A 5 4.45 18.96 -8.51
CA SER A 5 3.70 18.55 -9.72
C SER A 5 4.39 17.46 -10.55
N ILE A 6 5.43 16.81 -10.03
CA ILE A 6 6.20 15.81 -10.80
C ILE A 6 5.32 14.62 -11.23
N LEU A 7 4.39 14.17 -10.36
CA LEU A 7 3.47 13.07 -10.68
C LEU A 7 2.51 13.44 -11.81
N ARG A 8 2.10 14.72 -11.89
CA ARG A 8 1.30 15.22 -13.01
C ARG A 8 2.07 15.10 -14.32
N THR A 9 3.35 15.50 -14.33
CA THR A 9 4.22 15.33 -15.50
C THR A 9 4.34 13.86 -15.90
N TYR A 10 4.39 12.94 -14.93
CA TYR A 10 4.43 11.52 -15.23
C TYR A 10 3.12 11.05 -15.88
N ALA A 11 1.98 11.46 -15.34
CA ALA A 11 0.66 11.04 -15.84
C ALA A 11 0.35 11.47 -17.29
N THR A 12 1.08 12.44 -17.84
CA THR A 12 0.94 12.90 -19.23
C THR A 12 1.97 12.31 -20.19
N LYS A 13 2.98 11.59 -19.71
CA LYS A 13 4.04 10.99 -20.54
C LYS A 13 3.64 9.63 -21.10
N ALA A 14 4.24 9.25 -22.22
CA ALA A 14 4.16 7.88 -22.71
C ALA A 14 4.98 6.96 -21.79
N ALA A 15 4.50 5.73 -21.58
CA ALA A 15 5.17 4.75 -20.72
C ALA A 15 6.60 4.43 -21.19
N SER A 16 6.84 4.45 -22.50
CA SER A 16 8.16 4.24 -23.12
C SER A 16 9.20 5.32 -22.79
N GLU A 17 8.77 6.48 -22.27
CA GLU A 17 9.68 7.56 -21.87
C GLU A 17 10.28 7.38 -20.47
N PHE A 18 9.80 6.39 -19.71
CA PHE A 18 10.25 6.18 -18.34
C PHE A 18 11.42 5.20 -18.25
N PRO A 19 12.41 5.47 -17.39
CA PRO A 19 13.38 4.44 -17.03
C PRO A 19 12.71 3.36 -16.17
N ASN A 20 13.21 2.13 -16.28
CA ASN A 20 12.76 0.97 -15.48
C ASN A 20 12.94 1.16 -13.97
N SER A 21 13.78 2.12 -13.55
CA SER A 21 13.95 2.49 -12.14
C SER A 21 12.79 3.31 -11.57
N ILE A 22 11.93 3.86 -12.43
CA ILE A 22 10.75 4.64 -12.04
C ILE A 22 9.48 3.85 -12.35
N LEU A 23 9.34 3.34 -13.57
CA LEU A 23 8.13 2.66 -14.02
C LEU A 23 8.19 1.16 -13.71
N PHE A 24 7.22 0.69 -12.92
CA PHE A 24 7.05 -0.73 -12.63
C PHE A 24 6.15 -1.41 -13.66
N ALA A 25 4.99 -0.82 -13.93
CA ALA A 25 4.00 -1.33 -14.89
C ALA A 25 3.11 -0.19 -15.37
N HIS A 26 2.37 -0.41 -16.46
CA HIS A 26 1.36 0.53 -16.93
C HIS A 26 0.19 -0.17 -17.62
N THR A 27 -0.92 0.56 -17.72
CA THR A 27 -2.05 0.24 -18.60
C THR A 27 -2.32 1.45 -19.51
N GLU A 28 -3.36 1.37 -20.33
CA GLU A 28 -3.87 2.56 -21.03
C GLU A 28 -4.37 3.63 -20.05
N ARG A 29 -4.90 3.23 -18.88
CA ARG A 29 -5.54 4.13 -17.91
C ARG A 29 -4.64 4.55 -16.75
N THR A 30 -3.58 3.79 -16.46
CA THR A 30 -2.79 3.97 -15.23
C THR A 30 -1.29 3.79 -15.45
N LEU A 31 -0.50 4.42 -14.59
CA LEU A 31 0.94 4.15 -14.40
C LEU A 31 1.16 3.64 -12.98
N THR A 32 1.92 2.57 -12.83
CA THR A 32 2.43 2.11 -11.53
C THR A 32 3.91 2.42 -11.44
N ILE A 33 4.30 3.25 -10.48
CA ILE A 33 5.69 3.67 -10.29
C ILE A 33 6.21 3.26 -8.91
N TYR A 34 7.53 3.13 -8.80
CA TYR A 34 8.21 3.05 -7.52
C TYR A 34 8.17 4.40 -6.81
N ASP A 35 7.82 4.43 -5.52
CA ASP A 35 7.97 5.66 -4.73
C ASP A 35 9.46 5.96 -4.55
N ALA A 36 9.90 7.17 -4.90
CA ALA A 36 11.31 7.57 -4.82
C ALA A 36 11.82 7.72 -3.36
N TYR A 37 10.90 7.81 -2.40
CA TYR A 37 11.15 7.96 -0.98
C TYR A 37 10.32 6.94 -0.18
N PRO A 38 10.48 5.63 -0.44
CA PRO A 38 9.56 4.60 0.05
C PRO A 38 9.50 4.61 1.58
N LYS A 39 8.31 4.55 2.17
CA LYS A 39 8.14 4.56 3.65
C LYS A 39 8.16 3.16 4.28
N ALA A 40 8.16 2.11 3.48
CA ALA A 40 8.22 0.71 3.86
C ALA A 40 9.12 -0.06 2.88
N ILE A 41 9.32 -1.36 3.10
CA ILE A 41 10.09 -2.24 2.21
C ILE A 41 9.55 -2.19 0.76
N PHE A 42 8.23 -2.28 0.60
CA PHE A 42 7.55 -2.13 -0.68
C PHE A 42 6.68 -0.88 -0.64
N HIS A 43 6.87 0.02 -1.62
CA HIS A 43 6.06 1.23 -1.73
C HIS A 43 5.95 1.66 -3.19
N PHE A 44 4.73 1.62 -3.70
CA PHE A 44 4.39 1.98 -5.06
C PHE A 44 3.31 3.06 -5.06
N LEU A 45 3.27 3.83 -6.15
CA LEU A 45 2.20 4.78 -6.44
C LEU A 45 1.52 4.36 -7.74
N ILE A 46 0.19 4.29 -7.73
CA ILE A 46 -0.61 4.10 -8.95
C ILE A 46 -1.26 5.43 -9.30
N LEU A 47 -0.97 5.92 -10.49
CA LEU A 47 -1.42 7.21 -11.02
C LEU A 47 -2.43 6.97 -12.14
N PRO A 48 -3.61 7.61 -12.15
CA PRO A 48 -4.44 7.67 -13.35
C PRO A 48 -3.74 8.53 -14.41
N ARG A 49 -3.83 8.12 -15.67
CA ARG A 49 -3.25 8.85 -16.82
C ARG A 49 -4.23 9.88 -17.35
N ILE A 50 -3.70 10.95 -17.94
CA ILE A 50 -4.49 11.88 -18.74
C ILE A 50 -4.41 11.43 -20.18
N ARG A 51 -5.55 11.07 -20.77
CA ARG A 51 -5.65 10.64 -22.17
C ARG A 51 -6.34 11.74 -22.98
N THR A 52 -6.02 11.84 -24.26
CA THR A 52 -6.66 12.79 -25.19
C THR A 52 -8.17 12.54 -25.31
N GLU A 53 -8.60 11.28 -25.16
CA GLU A 53 -9.99 10.84 -25.21
C GLU A 53 -10.67 10.81 -23.83
N SER A 54 -9.96 11.20 -22.77
CA SER A 54 -10.50 11.17 -21.42
C SER A 54 -11.25 12.46 -21.13
N ASP A 55 -12.50 12.36 -20.70
CA ASP A 55 -13.25 13.51 -20.20
C ASP A 55 -12.68 14.06 -18.88
N LEU A 56 -11.76 13.32 -18.21
CA LEU A 56 -11.10 13.77 -16.98
C LEU A 56 -10.00 14.80 -17.25
N THR A 57 -10.10 15.91 -16.54
CA THR A 57 -9.13 17.00 -16.56
C THR A 57 -8.02 16.82 -15.54
N LEU A 58 -6.90 17.53 -15.76
CA LEU A 58 -5.79 17.63 -14.81
C LEU A 58 -6.18 18.17 -13.43
N ASN A 59 -7.25 18.97 -13.36
CA ASN A 59 -7.75 19.55 -12.12
C ASN A 59 -8.63 18.56 -11.35
N GLU A 60 -9.48 17.80 -12.03
CA GLU A 60 -10.26 16.71 -11.41
C GLU A 60 -9.31 15.64 -10.82
N LEU A 61 -8.23 15.31 -11.52
CA LEU A 61 -7.22 14.36 -11.04
C LEU A 61 -6.16 14.99 -10.12
N ASN A 62 -6.35 16.19 -9.59
CA ASN A 62 -5.34 16.83 -8.75
C ASN A 62 -5.16 16.14 -7.37
N SER A 63 -6.24 15.64 -6.78
CA SER A 63 -6.27 14.88 -5.52
C SER A 63 -7.53 14.01 -5.42
N LEU A 64 -7.65 13.19 -4.37
CA LEU A 64 -8.87 12.41 -4.13
C LEU A 64 -10.08 13.34 -3.95
N LYS A 65 -9.89 14.45 -3.23
CA LYS A 65 -10.93 15.46 -3.00
C LYS A 65 -11.48 16.06 -4.30
N THR A 66 -10.61 16.43 -5.24
CA THR A 66 -11.06 17.02 -6.51
C THR A 66 -11.77 15.98 -7.39
N LEU A 67 -11.36 14.72 -7.32
CA LEU A 67 -12.03 13.63 -8.02
C LEU A 67 -13.41 13.36 -7.42
N LEU A 68 -13.53 13.25 -6.10
CA LEU A 68 -14.81 12.99 -5.44
C LEU A 68 -15.81 14.15 -5.56
N ALA A 69 -15.34 15.35 -5.88
CA ALA A 69 -16.19 16.51 -6.15
C ALA A 69 -16.72 16.57 -7.59
N CYS A 70 -16.24 15.70 -8.50
CA CYS A 70 -16.77 15.61 -9.86
C CYS A 70 -17.97 14.65 -9.93
N ASP A 71 -18.34 14.23 -11.14
CA ASP A 71 -19.38 13.23 -11.33
C ASP A 71 -19.05 11.92 -10.59
N GLN A 72 -19.99 11.45 -9.76
CA GLN A 72 -19.80 10.29 -8.89
C GLN A 72 -19.54 9.00 -9.67
N THR A 73 -20.14 8.83 -10.85
CA THR A 73 -19.93 7.65 -11.69
C THR A 73 -18.51 7.63 -12.23
N ARG A 74 -18.07 8.75 -12.82
CA ARG A 74 -16.68 8.91 -13.32
C ARG A 74 -15.65 8.75 -12.20
N ALA A 75 -15.91 9.33 -11.03
CA ALA A 75 -15.04 9.17 -9.87
C ALA A 75 -14.94 7.70 -9.45
N LYS A 76 -16.07 6.98 -9.38
CA LYS A 76 -16.10 5.55 -9.05
C LYS A 76 -15.29 4.73 -10.05
N GLU A 77 -15.48 4.98 -11.35
CA GLU A 77 -14.73 4.29 -12.42
C GLU A 77 -13.22 4.45 -12.29
N VAL A 78 -12.74 5.66 -11.97
CA VAL A 78 -11.31 5.91 -11.74
C VAL A 78 -10.82 5.12 -10.53
N ILE A 79 -11.52 5.19 -9.39
CA ILE A 79 -11.10 4.49 -8.17
C ILE A 79 -11.13 2.96 -8.37
N THR A 80 -12.13 2.42 -9.06
CA THR A 80 -12.20 1.00 -9.43
C THR A 80 -11.03 0.61 -10.34
N SER A 81 -10.71 1.41 -11.36
CA SER A 81 -9.54 1.14 -12.22
C SER A 81 -8.22 1.15 -11.44
N LEU A 82 -8.08 2.00 -10.42
CA LEU A 82 -6.92 1.99 -9.53
C LEU A 82 -6.90 0.74 -8.65
N LYS A 83 -8.06 0.27 -8.17
CA LYS A 83 -8.21 -0.96 -7.38
C LYS A 83 -7.76 -2.20 -8.15
N ASP A 84 -8.20 -2.37 -9.39
CA ASP A 84 -7.86 -3.55 -10.20
C ASP A 84 -6.33 -3.67 -10.40
N VAL A 85 -5.67 -2.53 -10.63
CA VAL A 85 -4.22 -2.45 -10.74
C VAL A 85 -3.55 -2.70 -9.38
N ALA A 86 -4.10 -2.15 -8.29
CA ALA A 86 -3.58 -2.35 -6.95
C ALA A 86 -3.65 -3.83 -6.51
N ASP A 87 -4.72 -4.55 -6.88
CA ASP A 87 -4.86 -5.99 -6.59
C ASP A 87 -3.82 -6.82 -7.35
N THR A 88 -3.43 -6.38 -8.56
CA THR A 88 -2.32 -6.99 -9.32
C THR A 88 -0.98 -6.72 -8.65
N VAL A 89 -0.70 -5.45 -8.29
CA VAL A 89 0.54 -5.06 -7.61
C VAL A 89 0.67 -5.75 -6.24
N LYS A 90 -0.44 -5.91 -5.49
CA LYS A 90 -0.46 -6.68 -4.24
C LYS A 90 0.03 -8.11 -4.44
N LYS A 91 -0.45 -8.81 -5.48
CA LYS A 91 0.00 -10.17 -5.81
C LYS A 91 1.49 -10.23 -6.13
N ASP A 92 2.00 -9.26 -6.89
CA ASP A 92 3.42 -9.18 -7.21
C ASP A 92 4.27 -8.93 -5.96
N ILE A 93 3.84 -8.02 -5.09
CA ILE A 93 4.49 -7.78 -3.80
C ILE A 93 4.48 -9.06 -2.96
N GLU A 94 3.33 -9.73 -2.81
CA GLU A 94 3.22 -10.97 -2.04
C GLU A 94 4.12 -12.10 -2.59
N SER A 95 4.26 -12.20 -3.90
CA SER A 95 5.20 -13.12 -4.55
C SER A 95 6.64 -12.79 -4.15
N GLU A 96 7.02 -11.51 -4.19
CA GLU A 96 8.36 -11.07 -3.80
C GLU A 96 8.61 -11.19 -2.28
N MET A 97 7.58 -10.99 -1.45
CA MET A 97 7.61 -11.25 -0.01
C MET A 97 7.95 -12.71 0.28
N MET A 98 7.22 -13.63 -0.37
CA MET A 98 7.49 -15.07 -0.26
C MET A 98 8.89 -15.43 -0.76
N LYS A 99 9.32 -14.86 -1.89
CA LYS A 99 10.63 -15.15 -2.49
C LYS A 99 11.80 -14.67 -1.63
N ARG A 100 11.72 -13.46 -1.06
CA ARG A 100 12.82 -12.84 -0.29
C ARG A 100 12.81 -13.20 1.19
N TYR A 101 11.63 -13.32 1.78
CA TYR A 101 11.47 -13.44 3.23
C TYR A 101 10.82 -14.76 3.65
N GLY A 102 10.19 -15.48 2.72
CA GLY A 102 9.51 -16.74 2.99
C GLY A 102 8.09 -16.59 3.53
N PHE A 103 7.64 -15.39 3.91
CA PHE A 103 6.30 -15.16 4.46
C PHE A 103 5.72 -13.84 3.95
N LYS A 104 4.41 -13.67 4.10
CA LYS A 104 3.67 -12.45 3.74
C LYS A 104 3.34 -11.65 4.99
N TRP A 105 3.30 -10.34 4.85
CA TRP A 105 2.80 -9.42 5.87
C TRP A 105 1.81 -8.43 5.23
N PRO A 106 1.06 -7.64 6.02
CA PRO A 106 -0.01 -6.80 5.49
C PRO A 106 0.48 -5.85 4.39
N ILE A 107 -0.38 -5.59 3.40
CA ILE A 107 -0.19 -4.56 2.37
C ILE A 107 -1.40 -3.63 2.45
N TRP A 108 -1.14 -2.33 2.64
CA TRP A 108 -2.18 -1.31 2.67
C TRP A 108 -2.28 -0.62 1.33
N THR A 109 -3.52 -0.33 0.94
CA THR A 109 -3.84 0.45 -0.25
C THR A 109 -4.75 1.59 0.13
N GLY A 110 -4.39 2.80 -0.26
CA GLY A 110 -5.16 3.97 0.13
C GLY A 110 -4.57 5.29 -0.30
N PHE A 111 -5.27 6.35 0.07
CA PHE A 111 -4.93 7.73 -0.25
C PHE A 111 -4.57 8.49 1.01
N HIS A 112 -3.71 9.49 0.87
CA HIS A 112 -3.61 10.52 1.90
C HIS A 112 -4.80 11.47 1.81
N ALA A 113 -5.46 11.73 2.95
CA ALA A 113 -6.57 12.68 3.01
C ALA A 113 -6.16 14.13 2.63
N SER A 114 -4.90 14.50 2.91
CA SER A 114 -4.25 15.71 2.40
C SER A 114 -2.94 15.33 1.71
N PRO A 115 -2.88 15.25 0.37
CA PRO A 115 -1.72 14.73 -0.34
C PRO A 115 -0.56 15.73 -0.36
N SER A 116 0.68 15.22 -0.29
CA SER A 116 1.90 16.05 -0.37
C SER A 116 2.34 16.41 -1.79
N MET A 117 1.77 15.75 -2.79
CA MET A 117 2.05 15.96 -4.21
C MET A 117 0.74 16.20 -4.95
N GLN A 118 0.79 17.02 -5.99
CA GLN A 118 -0.29 17.19 -6.93
C GLN A 118 -0.34 16.00 -7.88
N HIS A 119 -1.55 15.69 -8.33
CA HIS A 119 -1.95 14.49 -9.06
C HIS A 119 -2.35 13.34 -8.12
N LEU A 120 -3.53 12.79 -8.35
CA LEU A 120 -4.07 11.66 -7.62
C LEU A 120 -3.10 10.48 -7.68
N HIS A 121 -2.83 9.88 -6.53
CA HIS A 121 -1.97 8.70 -6.43
C HIS A 121 -2.50 7.78 -5.33
N LEU A 122 -2.75 6.53 -5.71
CA LEU A 122 -3.04 5.46 -4.77
C LEU A 122 -1.72 4.89 -4.27
N HIS A 123 -1.52 4.88 -2.96
CA HIS A 123 -0.40 4.19 -2.35
C HIS A 123 -0.67 2.68 -2.32
N VAL A 124 0.33 1.88 -2.67
CA VAL A 124 0.40 0.45 -2.35
C VAL A 124 1.66 0.26 -1.50
N VAL A 125 1.49 0.06 -0.19
CA VAL A 125 2.57 0.12 0.78
C VAL A 125 2.54 -1.10 1.70
N SER A 126 3.68 -1.74 1.92
CA SER A 126 3.77 -2.85 2.87
C SER A 126 3.71 -2.36 4.33
N GLY A 127 3.12 -3.17 5.20
CA GLY A 127 2.74 -2.80 6.56
C GLY A 127 3.87 -2.80 7.60
N ASP A 128 5.12 -2.85 7.16
CA ASP A 128 6.31 -2.83 8.03
C ASP A 128 6.74 -1.42 8.45
N LEU A 129 6.52 -0.42 7.58
CA LEU A 129 7.04 0.95 7.73
C LEU A 129 8.53 1.04 8.12
N CYS A 130 9.33 0.03 7.76
CA CYS A 130 10.74 -0.08 8.08
C CYS A 130 11.58 0.50 6.93
N SER A 131 11.77 1.83 6.94
CA SER A 131 12.54 2.51 5.88
C SER A 131 13.47 3.60 6.39
N THR A 132 14.63 3.73 5.74
CA THR A 132 15.56 4.86 5.95
C THR A 132 14.95 6.20 5.52
N LYS A 133 13.94 6.21 4.63
CA LYS A 133 13.25 7.42 4.14
C LYS A 133 12.06 7.83 5.01
N LEU A 134 11.66 7.00 5.98
CA LEU A 134 10.78 7.42 7.07
C LEU A 134 11.62 8.26 8.04
N LYS A 135 11.40 9.58 8.04
CA LYS A 135 12.31 10.57 8.64
C LYS A 135 11.69 11.45 9.73
N ASN A 136 10.38 11.68 9.69
CA ASN A 136 9.71 12.63 10.57
C ASN A 136 8.33 12.11 10.98
N LYS A 137 7.74 12.76 12.00
CA LYS A 137 6.41 12.43 12.56
C LYS A 137 5.33 12.37 11.48
N LYS A 138 5.32 13.36 10.59
CA LYS A 138 4.37 13.42 9.46
C LYS A 138 4.47 12.18 8.56
N HIS A 139 5.67 11.72 8.22
CA HIS A 139 5.86 10.52 7.39
C HIS A 139 5.30 9.25 8.06
N TYR A 140 5.38 9.13 9.38
CA TYR A 140 4.85 7.96 10.07
C TYR A 140 3.33 8.06 10.23
N ASN A 141 2.85 9.17 10.81
CA ASN A 141 1.43 9.39 11.07
C ASN A 141 0.60 9.36 9.79
N SER A 142 1.14 9.79 8.65
CA SER A 142 0.41 9.75 7.38
C SER A 142 0.10 8.34 6.87
N PHE A 143 0.85 7.33 7.31
CA PHE A 143 0.65 5.92 6.94
C PHE A 143 0.18 5.05 8.11
N HIS A 144 -0.01 5.63 9.30
CA HIS A 144 -0.49 4.87 10.45
C HIS A 144 -1.94 4.41 10.19
N PRO A 145 -2.20 3.09 10.08
CA PRO A 145 -3.45 2.58 9.49
C PRO A 145 -4.70 2.88 10.32
N LYS A 146 -4.53 3.21 11.61
CA LYS A 146 -5.62 3.50 12.55
C LYS A 146 -5.81 4.99 12.86
N LEU A 147 -4.96 5.87 12.31
CA LEU A 147 -4.99 7.29 12.65
C LEU A 147 -6.04 8.08 11.84
N GLY A 148 -6.53 7.52 10.73
CA GLY A 148 -7.55 8.13 9.87
C GLY A 148 -7.01 9.09 8.81
N PHE A 149 -5.71 9.42 8.83
CA PHE A 149 -5.09 10.22 7.75
C PHE A 149 -4.92 9.42 6.45
N PHE A 150 -4.57 8.13 6.59
CA PHE A 150 -4.53 7.18 5.49
C PHE A 150 -5.93 6.63 5.26
N LEU A 151 -6.55 7.03 4.15
CA LEU A 151 -7.89 6.62 3.75
C LEU A 151 -7.76 5.29 2.99
N HIS A 152 -8.17 4.19 3.60
CA HIS A 152 -8.09 2.88 2.94
C HIS A 152 -8.99 2.85 1.70
N LEU A 153 -8.48 2.21 0.64
CA LEU A 153 -9.16 2.15 -0.65
C LEU A 153 -10.57 1.54 -0.54
N ASP A 154 -10.72 0.50 0.26
CA ASP A 154 -12.01 -0.17 0.46
C ASP A 154 -13.01 0.75 1.18
N ASP A 155 -12.54 1.57 2.13
CA ASP A 155 -13.39 2.58 2.79
C ASP A 155 -13.85 3.62 1.76
N VAL A 156 -12.94 4.14 0.94
CA VAL A 156 -13.28 5.13 -0.11
C VAL A 156 -14.28 4.55 -1.12
N LEU A 157 -14.12 3.30 -1.51
CA LEU A 157 -15.07 2.62 -2.40
C LEU A 157 -16.45 2.46 -1.75
N SER A 158 -16.50 2.12 -0.46
CA SER A 158 -17.77 1.98 0.27
C SER A 158 -18.57 3.28 0.31
N TRP A 159 -17.94 4.45 0.21
CA TRP A 159 -18.65 5.74 0.17
C TRP A 159 -19.57 5.84 -1.05
N PHE A 160 -19.19 5.24 -2.18
CA PHE A 160 -20.01 5.28 -3.39
C PHE A 160 -21.29 4.44 -3.29
N ASP A 161 -21.34 3.49 -2.37
CA ASP A 161 -22.50 2.62 -2.13
C ASP A 161 -23.34 3.09 -0.91
N SER A 162 -22.96 4.22 -0.32
CA SER A 162 -23.62 4.82 0.85
C SER A 162 -24.73 5.80 0.47
N GLU A 163 -25.49 6.24 1.47
CA GLU A 163 -26.45 7.33 1.32
C GLU A 163 -25.79 8.60 0.76
N PRO A 164 -26.45 9.33 -0.17
CA PRO A 164 -25.85 10.50 -0.83
C PRO A 164 -25.32 11.58 0.14
N SER A 165 -25.97 11.74 1.29
CA SER A 165 -25.55 12.66 2.34
C SER A 165 -24.23 12.25 3.00
N TYR A 166 -24.02 10.95 3.21
CA TYR A 166 -22.79 10.40 3.76
C TYR A 166 -21.63 10.54 2.76
N PHE A 167 -21.86 10.19 1.48
CA PHE A 167 -20.87 10.42 0.41
C PHE A 167 -20.45 11.89 0.37
N THR A 168 -21.42 12.81 0.34
CA THR A 168 -21.17 14.26 0.31
C THR A 168 -20.37 14.73 1.53
N GLN A 169 -20.61 14.16 2.71
CA GLN A 169 -19.84 14.49 3.91
C GLN A 169 -18.39 14.03 3.81
N MET A 170 -18.17 12.77 3.41
CA MET A 170 -16.82 12.18 3.30
C MET A 170 -16.00 12.83 2.18
N ALA A 171 -16.62 13.10 1.02
CA ALA A 171 -15.98 13.71 -0.15
C ALA A 171 -15.41 15.12 0.12
N LYS A 172 -15.87 15.82 1.16
CA LYS A 172 -15.35 17.16 1.53
C LYS A 172 -13.85 17.14 1.81
N LEU A 173 -13.36 16.04 2.40
CA LEU A 173 -11.96 15.84 2.78
C LEU A 173 -11.31 17.14 3.28
N ASP A 174 -11.78 17.64 4.44
CA ASP A 174 -11.27 18.89 4.99
C ASP A 174 -9.80 18.75 5.42
N GLU A 175 -8.89 19.19 4.54
CA GLU A 175 -7.45 19.05 4.69
C GLU A 175 -6.96 19.58 6.03
N LYS A 176 -7.51 20.71 6.51
CA LYS A 176 -7.12 21.31 7.80
C LYS A 176 -7.44 20.41 8.98
N THR A 177 -8.54 19.67 8.92
CA THR A 177 -8.92 18.71 9.95
C THR A 177 -7.97 17.50 9.94
N TYR A 178 -7.70 16.94 8.76
CA TYR A 178 -6.79 15.80 8.63
C TYR A 178 -5.34 16.16 8.98
N GLU A 179 -4.88 17.37 8.67
CA GLU A 179 -3.52 17.82 9.01
C GLU A 179 -3.24 17.85 10.51
N LYS A 180 -4.27 17.96 11.36
CA LYS A 180 -4.11 17.87 12.82
C LYS A 180 -3.66 16.47 13.24
N LEU A 181 -4.17 15.42 12.57
CA LEU A 181 -3.80 14.03 12.83
C LEU A 181 -2.28 13.80 12.66
N LEU A 182 -1.64 14.53 11.74
CA LEU A 182 -0.20 14.42 11.50
C LEU A 182 0.65 14.94 12.68
N LYS A 183 0.05 15.66 13.63
CA LYS A 183 0.72 16.21 14.81
C LYS A 183 0.56 15.35 16.06
N GLU A 184 -0.38 14.40 16.02
CA GLU A 184 -0.65 13.46 17.12
C GLU A 184 0.61 12.71 17.57
N ASP A 185 0.54 12.16 18.77
CA ASP A 185 1.66 11.42 19.35
C ASP A 185 1.97 10.15 18.57
N LEU A 186 3.25 9.78 18.58
CA LEU A 186 3.70 8.57 17.88
C LEU A 186 3.27 7.36 18.70
N SER A 187 2.47 6.48 18.11
CA SER A 187 2.09 5.19 18.68
C SER A 187 2.50 4.08 17.73
N CYS A 188 3.06 2.98 18.26
CA CYS A 188 3.42 1.82 17.46
C CYS A 188 2.18 1.18 16.82
N LEU A 189 2.24 0.91 15.51
CA LEU A 189 1.12 0.31 14.76
C LEU A 189 0.83 -1.15 15.17
N HIS A 190 1.82 -1.86 15.73
CA HIS A 190 1.69 -3.25 16.16
C HIS A 190 1.18 -3.37 17.61
N CYS A 191 1.83 -2.69 18.56
CA CYS A 191 1.56 -2.87 19.99
C CYS A 191 0.90 -1.67 20.67
N GLY A 192 0.73 -0.54 19.96
CA GLY A 192 0.11 0.68 20.51
C GLY A 192 1.00 1.51 21.44
N LYS A 193 2.22 1.06 21.74
CA LYS A 193 3.15 1.76 22.65
C LYS A 193 3.46 3.18 22.15
N SER A 194 3.37 4.16 23.04
CA SER A 194 3.74 5.55 22.75
C SER A 194 5.26 5.69 22.62
N MET A 195 5.71 6.46 21.63
CA MET A 195 7.11 6.68 21.29
C MET A 195 7.46 8.17 21.36
N LYS A 196 8.59 8.48 22.00
CA LYS A 196 9.00 9.88 22.22
C LYS A 196 9.39 10.59 20.92
N ASN A 197 10.05 9.89 20.00
CA ASN A 197 10.55 10.46 18.76
C ASN A 197 10.71 9.40 17.65
N ILE A 198 10.94 9.86 16.42
CA ILE A 198 11.10 8.99 15.25
C ILE A 198 12.28 8.01 15.38
N PRO A 199 13.47 8.40 15.84
CA PRO A 199 14.55 7.43 16.09
C PRO A 199 14.12 6.26 16.96
N THR A 200 13.53 6.52 18.13
CA THR A 200 13.06 5.46 19.03
C THR A 200 11.94 4.62 18.40
N LEU A 201 11.04 5.23 17.64
CA LEU A 201 9.99 4.52 16.93
C LEU A 201 10.56 3.59 15.86
N LYS A 202 11.54 4.04 15.08
CA LYS A 202 12.16 3.23 14.03
C LYS A 202 12.91 2.03 14.59
N GLU A 203 13.64 2.23 15.69
CA GLU A 203 14.30 1.13 16.40
C GLU A 203 13.27 0.11 16.88
N HIS A 204 12.14 0.57 17.43
CA HIS A 204 11.08 -0.32 17.87
C HIS A 204 10.39 -1.07 16.72
N LEU A 205 10.08 -0.40 15.60
CA LEU A 205 9.53 -1.04 14.40
C LEU A 205 10.49 -2.10 13.83
N GLN A 206 11.79 -1.82 13.86
CA GLN A 206 12.82 -2.78 13.44
C GLN A 206 12.85 -4.02 14.34
N GLN A 207 12.71 -3.84 15.66
CA GLN A 207 12.62 -4.97 16.61
C GLN A 207 11.35 -5.79 16.41
N GLU A 208 10.19 -5.15 16.22
CA GLU A 208 8.93 -5.83 15.89
C GLU A 208 9.06 -6.63 14.59
N TRP A 209 9.69 -6.05 13.56
CA TRP A 209 9.96 -6.72 12.29
C TRP A 209 10.87 -7.94 12.44
N GLU A 210 11.97 -7.81 13.17
CA GLU A 210 12.90 -8.93 13.42
C GLU A 210 12.24 -10.06 14.22
N SER A 211 11.41 -9.70 15.20
CA SER A 211 10.60 -10.65 15.97
C SER A 211 9.62 -11.41 15.09
N ASP A 212 8.91 -10.70 14.20
CA ASP A 212 7.98 -11.31 13.24
C ASP A 212 8.70 -12.25 12.26
N VAL A 213 9.85 -11.83 11.71
CA VAL A 213 10.69 -12.67 10.84
C VAL A 213 11.13 -13.94 11.57
N ALA A 214 11.63 -13.82 12.80
CA ALA A 214 12.07 -14.96 13.60
C ALA A 214 10.91 -15.92 13.89
N ARG A 215 9.74 -15.39 14.25
CA ARG A 215 8.52 -16.17 14.49
C ARG A 215 8.10 -16.95 13.25
N HIS A 216 8.08 -16.32 12.09
CA HIS A 216 7.68 -16.98 10.84
C HIS A 216 8.69 -18.05 10.40
N ARG A 217 9.99 -17.81 10.54
CA ARG A 217 11.02 -18.82 10.27
C ARG A 217 10.87 -20.05 11.17
N ALA A 218 10.68 -19.84 12.47
CA ALA A 218 10.46 -20.93 13.42
C ALA A 218 9.20 -21.75 13.09
N GLN A 219 8.11 -21.09 12.69
CA GLN A 219 6.88 -21.77 12.26
C GLN A 219 7.09 -22.62 10.99
N GLN A 220 7.87 -22.11 10.03
CA GLN A 220 8.18 -22.83 8.79
C GLN A 220 9.06 -24.04 9.04
N ASP A 221 10.11 -23.89 9.84
CA ASP A 221 10.98 -25.00 10.23
C ASP A 221 10.21 -26.10 10.95
N ARG A 222 9.29 -25.72 11.85
CA ARG A 222 8.40 -26.67 12.52
C ARG A 222 7.50 -27.39 11.51
N LYS A 223 6.91 -26.67 10.55
CA LYS A 223 6.03 -27.26 9.53
C LYS A 223 6.80 -28.20 8.59
N ARG A 224 8.03 -27.84 8.20
CA ARG A 224 8.92 -28.69 7.39
C ARG A 224 9.25 -29.99 8.11
N ARG A 225 9.72 -29.91 9.36
CA ARG A 225 10.04 -31.10 10.17
C ARG A 225 8.84 -32.02 10.32
N LEU A 226 7.66 -31.47 10.62
CA LEU A 226 6.42 -32.26 10.72
C LEU A 226 6.01 -32.89 9.39
N GLY A 227 6.27 -32.21 8.26
CA GLY A 227 6.02 -32.75 6.92
C GLY A 227 6.98 -33.90 6.57
N GLU A 228 8.27 -33.74 6.88
CA GLU A 228 9.30 -34.76 6.70
C GLU A 228 8.98 -36.02 7.51
N THR A 229 8.64 -35.87 8.80
CA THR A 229 8.25 -37.00 9.66
C THR A 229 7.03 -37.76 9.13
N ARG A 230 5.99 -37.05 8.66
CA ARG A 230 4.81 -37.69 8.05
C ARG A 230 5.15 -38.41 6.75
N SER A 231 6.02 -37.84 5.92
CA SER A 231 6.44 -38.47 4.67
C SER A 231 7.28 -39.74 4.89
N SER A 232 8.15 -39.75 5.92
CA SER A 232 8.92 -40.93 6.30
C SER A 232 8.03 -42.05 6.84
N GLU A 233 7.05 -41.71 7.69
CA GLU A 233 6.08 -42.68 8.22
C GLU A 233 5.21 -43.29 7.10
N GLU A 234 4.80 -42.51 6.10
CA GLU A 234 4.05 -43.01 4.94
C GLU A 234 4.90 -43.90 4.03
N SER A 235 6.20 -43.60 3.85
CA SER A 235 7.10 -44.43 3.03
C SER A 235 7.42 -45.78 3.69
N ASP A 236 7.63 -45.81 5.00
CA ASP A 236 7.91 -47.06 5.73
C ASP A 236 6.69 -48.00 5.70
N ASN A 237 5.48 -47.45 5.88
CA ASN A 237 4.24 -48.22 5.84
C ASN A 237 3.93 -48.79 4.44
N HIS A 238 4.46 -48.17 3.37
CA HIS A 238 4.30 -48.66 1.99
C HIS A 238 5.32 -49.74 1.63
N GLN A 239 6.51 -49.73 2.22
CA GLN A 239 7.51 -50.80 2.05
C GLN A 239 7.11 -52.08 2.80
N ASP A 240 6.57 -51.96 4.01
CA ASP A 240 6.11 -53.11 4.82
C ASP A 240 4.94 -53.88 4.18
N LYS A 241 4.11 -53.21 3.37
CA LYS A 241 3.03 -53.86 2.61
C LYS A 241 3.51 -54.61 1.37
N LYS A 242 4.65 -54.24 0.79
CA LYS A 242 5.23 -54.92 -0.38
C LYS A 242 6.03 -56.17 -0.03
N GLN A 243 6.53 -56.31 1.20
CA GLN A 243 7.23 -57.51 1.65
C GLN A 243 6.31 -58.64 2.14
N LYS A 244 5.00 -58.39 2.25
CA LYS A 244 3.99 -59.37 2.71
C LYS A 244 3.07 -59.89 1.59
N SER A 245 3.42 -59.69 0.32
CA SER A 245 2.78 -60.31 -0.85
C SER A 245 3.73 -61.24 -1.57
#